data_AF-A0AB33ZBL0-F1
#
_entry.id   AF-A0AB33ZBL0-F1
#
_cell.length_a   1.000
_cell.length_b   1.000
_cell.length_c   1.000
_cell.angle_alpha   90.00
_cell.angle_beta   90.00
_cell.angle_gamma   90.00
#
_symmetry.space_group_name_H-M   'P 1'
#
loop_
_entity.id
_entity.type
_entity.pdbx_description
1 polymer ?
#
loop_
_entity_poly.entity_id
_entity_poly.type
_entity_poly.pdbx_seq_one_letter_code
_entity_poly.pdbx_strand_id
1 'polypeptide(L)'
;MTSEQIVSIVSAVGISAIVSAIITFVQNNKKNNLDFVTKERSEWRKKLKEILSELSDGGDKNSAIIKLKSEINPYGKNMEFKNTKTYYMKDGHIWDLLDGKDDVDFDRLGFYIGLLLKFDWERSKSEVRFKPTKGVNRVMNFLLFFSSLYCIYLSSNFLSHKTNFPNEMNFIMSVVVFF
;
A
#
# COMPACT_ATOMS: atom_id res chain seq x y z
N MET A 1 -9.76 30.53 37.99
CA MET A 1 -9.12 29.35 37.38
C MET A 1 -7.85 29.07 38.16
N THR A 2 -7.76 27.92 38.82
CA THR A 2 -6.52 27.53 39.52
C THR A 2 -5.49 27.05 38.51
N SER A 3 -4.21 27.18 38.85
CA SER A 3 -3.06 26.75 38.03
C SER A 3 -3.21 25.27 37.58
N GLU A 4 -3.82 24.44 38.44
CA GLU A 4 -4.11 23.03 38.17
C GLU A 4 -5.18 22.83 37.08
N GLN A 5 -6.20 23.68 37.01
CA GLN A 5 -7.20 23.64 35.93
C GLN A 5 -6.59 24.10 34.59
N ILE A 6 -5.69 25.09 34.62
CA ILE A 6 -4.93 25.51 33.43
C ILE A 6 -4.01 24.40 32.96
N VAL A 7 -3.28 23.74 33.84
CA VAL A 7 -2.40 22.61 33.51
C VAL A 7 -3.20 21.40 33.01
N SER A 8 -4.37 21.11 33.58
CA SER A 8 -5.28 20.04 33.13
C SER A 8 -5.85 20.32 31.72
N ILE A 9 -6.28 21.56 31.45
CA ILE A 9 -6.79 21.95 30.13
C ILE A 9 -5.64 22.02 29.12
N VAL A 10 -4.48 22.58 29.47
CA VAL A 10 -3.30 22.68 28.59
C VAL A 10 -2.66 21.32 28.33
N SER A 11 -2.68 20.38 29.28
CA SER A 11 -2.19 19.01 29.06
C SER A 11 -3.15 18.21 28.16
N ALA A 12 -4.47 18.29 28.39
CA ALA A 12 -5.44 17.60 27.53
C ALA A 12 -5.51 18.23 26.11
N VAL A 13 -5.56 19.56 26.00
CA VAL A 13 -5.59 20.30 24.73
C VAL A 13 -4.23 20.22 24.02
N GLY A 14 -3.12 20.34 24.74
CA GLY A 14 -1.77 20.27 24.18
C GLY A 14 -1.41 18.88 23.66
N ILE A 15 -1.71 17.81 24.42
CA ILE A 15 -1.48 16.44 23.95
C ILE A 15 -2.38 16.13 22.76
N SER A 16 -3.66 16.52 22.79
CA SER A 16 -4.56 16.30 21.66
C SER A 16 -4.13 17.06 20.39
N ALA A 17 -3.58 18.28 20.53
CA ALA A 17 -3.05 19.07 19.42
C ALA A 17 -1.76 18.44 18.85
N ILE A 18 -0.84 17.98 19.69
CA ILE A 18 0.38 17.29 19.26
C ILE A 18 0.03 15.98 18.53
N VAL A 19 -0.87 15.17 19.11
CA VAL A 19 -1.34 13.92 18.48
C VAL A 19 -2.04 14.21 17.15
N SER A 20 -2.90 15.24 17.09
CA SER A 20 -3.57 15.65 15.86
C SER A 20 -2.58 16.15 14.80
N ALA A 21 -1.55 16.90 15.19
CA ALA A 21 -0.49 17.36 14.29
C ALA A 21 0.33 16.19 13.73
N ILE A 22 0.68 15.20 14.57
CA ILE A 22 1.38 13.97 14.14
C ILE A 22 0.51 13.16 13.18
N ILE A 23 -0.77 12.94 13.51
CA ILE A 23 -1.71 12.22 12.64
C ILE A 23 -1.87 12.95 11.31
N THR A 24 -2.04 14.26 11.33
CA THR A 24 -2.17 15.10 10.13
C THR A 24 -0.89 15.05 9.29
N PHE A 25 0.28 15.12 9.91
CA PHE A 25 1.57 15.01 9.21
C PHE A 25 1.74 13.63 8.54
N VAL A 26 1.43 12.53 9.24
CA VAL A 26 1.49 11.18 8.67
C VAL A 26 0.48 11.01 7.54
N GLN A 27 -0.75 11.52 7.70
CA GLN A 27 -1.79 11.47 6.68
C GLN A 27 -1.39 12.30 5.44
N ASN A 28 -0.85 13.50 5.63
CA ASN A 28 -0.40 14.37 4.55
C ASN A 28 0.79 13.77 3.79
N ASN A 29 1.78 13.21 4.47
CA ASN A 29 2.90 12.54 3.80
C ASN A 29 2.46 11.32 2.99
N LYS A 30 1.56 10.50 3.56
CA LYS A 30 1.01 9.34 2.85
C LYS A 30 0.19 9.76 1.62
N LYS A 31 -0.60 10.84 1.75
CA LYS A 31 -1.38 11.41 0.65
C LYS A 31 -0.46 11.96 -0.44
N ASN A 32 0.55 12.76 -0.09
CA ASN A 32 1.49 13.34 -1.05
C ASN A 32 2.24 12.25 -1.85
N ASN A 33 2.71 11.19 -1.19
CA ASN A 33 3.37 10.08 -1.86
C ASN A 33 2.42 9.29 -2.77
N LEU A 34 1.18 9.07 -2.33
CA LEU A 34 0.16 8.39 -3.14
C LEU A 34 -0.24 9.23 -4.36
N ASP A 35 -0.41 10.53 -4.19
CA ASP A 35 -0.77 11.47 -5.25
C ASP A 35 0.36 11.54 -6.30
N PHE A 36 1.62 11.56 -5.85
CA PHE A 36 2.78 11.49 -6.74
C PHE A 36 2.79 10.19 -7.57
N VAL A 37 2.72 9.02 -6.92
CA VAL A 37 2.70 7.73 -7.62
C VAL A 37 1.51 7.61 -8.57
N THR A 38 0.34 8.13 -8.17
CA THR A 38 -0.86 8.11 -9.01
C THR A 38 -0.69 9.01 -10.24
N LYS A 39 -0.06 10.17 -10.08
CA LYS A 39 0.27 11.09 -11.18
C LYS A 39 1.27 10.45 -12.14
N GLU A 40 2.40 9.93 -11.66
CA GLU A 40 3.40 9.27 -12.50
C GLU A 40 2.80 8.10 -13.28
N ARG A 41 1.97 7.27 -12.64
CA ARG A 41 1.25 6.18 -13.33
C ARG A 41 0.31 6.69 -14.40
N SER A 42 -0.40 7.79 -14.15
CA SER A 42 -1.27 8.39 -15.16
C SER A 42 -0.47 8.92 -16.34
N GLU A 43 0.70 9.51 -16.11
CA GLU A 43 1.59 10.00 -17.15
C GLU A 43 2.19 8.84 -17.96
N TRP A 44 2.71 7.81 -17.28
CA TRP A 44 3.21 6.58 -17.90
C TRP A 44 2.15 5.92 -18.81
N ARG A 45 0.89 5.81 -18.37
CA ARG A 45 -0.20 5.30 -19.22
C ARG A 45 -0.46 6.16 -20.46
N LYS A 46 -0.36 7.49 -20.34
CA LYS A 46 -0.53 8.40 -21.49
C LYS A 46 0.59 8.19 -22.51
N LYS A 47 1.84 8.13 -22.03
CA LYS A 47 3.01 7.87 -22.88
C LYS A 47 2.91 6.51 -23.59
N LEU A 48 2.53 5.45 -22.89
CA LEU A 48 2.34 4.14 -23.53
C LEU A 48 1.26 4.14 -24.62
N LYS A 49 0.17 4.90 -24.43
CA LYS A 49 -0.88 5.05 -25.46
C LYS A 49 -0.40 5.87 -26.65
N GLU A 50 0.38 6.92 -26.41
CA GLU A 50 1.01 7.71 -27.46
C GLU A 50 1.98 6.86 -28.28
N ILE A 51 2.87 6.10 -27.61
CA ILE A 51 3.78 5.14 -28.25
C ILE A 51 2.99 4.12 -29.07
N LEU A 52 1.89 3.57 -28.54
CA LEU A 52 1.06 2.62 -29.28
C LEU A 52 0.46 3.23 -30.56
N SER A 53 0.05 4.51 -30.50
CA SER A 53 -0.40 5.26 -31.68
C SER A 53 0.72 5.42 -32.70
N GLU A 54 1.90 5.88 -32.27
CA GLU A 54 3.07 6.08 -33.13
C GLU A 54 3.55 4.77 -33.77
N LEU A 55 3.47 3.65 -33.05
CA LEU A 55 3.80 2.31 -33.58
C LEU A 55 2.78 1.83 -34.62
N SER A 56 1.55 2.35 -34.58
CA SER A 56 0.48 2.00 -35.52
C SER A 56 0.52 2.88 -36.78
N ASP A 57 1.18 4.04 -36.70
CA ASP A 57 1.35 4.94 -37.84
C ASP A 57 2.30 4.33 -38.90
N GLY A 58 2.06 4.67 -40.17
CA GLY A 58 2.83 4.16 -41.31
C GLY A 58 4.23 4.78 -41.47
N GLY A 59 4.71 5.56 -40.49
CA GLY A 59 6.00 6.26 -40.50
C GLY A 59 7.15 5.44 -39.92
N ASP A 60 8.30 6.10 -39.71
CA ASP A 60 9.45 5.50 -39.03
C ASP A 60 9.15 5.26 -37.55
N LYS A 61 9.16 3.98 -37.17
CA LYS A 61 8.82 3.49 -35.82
C LYS A 61 10.01 3.51 -34.85
N ASN A 62 11.22 3.87 -35.30
CA ASN A 62 12.41 3.90 -34.45
C ASN A 62 12.25 4.87 -33.27
N SER A 63 11.66 6.03 -33.51
CA SER A 63 11.40 7.02 -32.46
C SER A 63 10.48 6.46 -31.37
N ALA A 64 9.40 5.78 -31.76
CA ALA A 64 8.45 5.13 -30.86
C ALA A 64 9.11 3.97 -30.08
N ILE A 65 9.97 3.18 -30.73
CA ILE A 65 10.75 2.12 -30.06
C ILE A 65 11.69 2.70 -29.00
N ILE A 66 12.41 3.79 -29.30
CA ILE A 66 13.31 4.43 -28.34
C ILE A 66 12.52 4.95 -27.13
N LYS A 67 11.37 5.58 -27.36
CA LYS A 67 10.46 6.00 -26.28
C LYS A 67 10.00 4.80 -25.46
N LEU A 68 9.57 3.71 -26.09
CA LEU A 68 9.13 2.49 -25.41
C LEU A 68 10.22 1.92 -24.49
N LYS A 69 11.47 1.86 -24.95
CA LYS A 69 12.61 1.37 -24.16
C LYS A 69 12.84 2.17 -22.88
N SER A 70 12.41 3.44 -22.83
CA SER A 70 12.50 4.28 -21.63
C SER A 70 11.33 4.09 -20.65
N GLU A 71 10.21 3.51 -21.09
CA GLU A 71 8.99 3.35 -20.29
C GLU A 71 8.78 1.91 -19.77
N ILE A 72 9.46 0.91 -20.34
CA ILE A 72 9.42 -0.50 -19.89
C ILE A 72 10.49 -0.80 -18.85
N ASN A 73 10.29 -1.86 -18.07
CA ASN A 73 11.18 -2.25 -16.99
C ASN A 73 12.56 -2.69 -17.52
N PRO A 74 13.66 -1.98 -17.19
CA PRO A 74 14.99 -2.31 -17.70
C PRO A 74 15.53 -3.65 -17.16
N TYR A 75 15.02 -4.14 -16.03
CA TYR A 75 15.44 -5.42 -15.43
C TYR A 75 14.98 -6.64 -16.24
N GLY A 76 14.14 -6.46 -17.26
CA GLY A 76 13.76 -7.52 -18.20
C GLY A 76 14.79 -7.79 -19.29
N LYS A 77 15.71 -6.85 -19.51
CA LYS A 77 16.68 -6.96 -20.59
C LYS A 77 17.66 -8.11 -20.33
N ASN A 78 17.91 -8.93 -21.34
CA ASN A 78 18.86 -10.05 -21.30
C ASN A 78 18.62 -11.05 -20.16
N MET A 79 17.36 -11.28 -19.78
CA MET A 79 17.04 -12.29 -18.77
C MET A 79 17.35 -13.71 -19.27
N GLU A 80 18.13 -14.47 -18.50
CA GLU A 80 18.45 -15.88 -18.78
C GLU A 80 17.20 -16.77 -18.72
N PHE A 81 16.38 -16.60 -17.67
CA PHE A 81 15.21 -17.44 -17.42
C PHE A 81 13.94 -16.89 -18.10
N LYS A 82 13.73 -17.28 -19.35
CA LYS A 82 12.56 -16.92 -20.16
C LYS A 82 11.30 -17.69 -19.76
N ASN A 83 10.14 -17.17 -20.16
CA ASN A 83 8.80 -17.79 -19.94
C ASN A 83 8.43 -18.01 -18.46
N THR A 84 9.11 -17.34 -17.53
CA THR A 84 8.77 -17.36 -16.10
C THR A 84 7.86 -16.19 -15.75
N LYS A 85 7.15 -16.29 -14.62
CA LYS A 85 6.40 -15.15 -14.09
C LYS A 85 7.28 -13.90 -13.96
N THR A 86 8.50 -14.06 -13.46
CA THR A 86 9.44 -12.96 -13.29
C THR A 86 9.82 -12.33 -14.62
N TYR A 87 10.03 -13.13 -15.67
CA TYR A 87 10.31 -12.67 -17.01
C TYR A 87 9.20 -11.79 -17.59
N TYR A 88 7.93 -12.20 -17.44
CA TYR A 88 6.81 -11.37 -17.90
C TYR A 88 6.62 -10.10 -17.05
N MET A 89 6.77 -10.20 -15.72
CA MET A 89 6.63 -9.06 -14.80
C MET A 89 7.75 -8.01 -14.93
N LYS A 90 8.87 -8.38 -15.55
CA LYS A 90 9.99 -7.49 -15.82
C LYS A 90 10.05 -7.03 -17.28
N ASP A 91 9.02 -7.29 -18.08
CA ASP A 91 8.97 -6.91 -19.50
C ASP A 91 10.03 -7.60 -20.38
N GLY A 92 10.58 -8.74 -19.93
CA GLY A 92 11.61 -9.46 -20.68
C GLY A 92 11.15 -9.93 -22.06
N HIS A 93 9.87 -10.27 -22.19
CA HIS A 93 9.23 -10.61 -23.47
C HIS A 93 9.14 -9.43 -24.46
N ILE A 94 9.09 -8.20 -23.96
CA ILE A 94 9.13 -6.99 -24.79
C ILE A 94 10.58 -6.70 -25.18
N TRP A 95 11.53 -6.81 -24.26
CA TRP A 95 12.96 -6.68 -24.56
C TRP A 95 13.43 -7.68 -25.61
N ASP A 96 13.04 -8.95 -25.47
CA ASP A 96 13.38 -10.00 -26.44
C ASP A 96 12.80 -9.71 -27.84
N LEU A 97 11.62 -9.08 -27.91
CA LEU A 97 11.00 -8.69 -29.17
C LEU A 97 11.71 -7.47 -29.80
N LEU A 98 12.18 -6.54 -28.98
CA LEU A 98 12.83 -5.30 -29.44
C LEU A 98 14.32 -5.47 -29.77
N ASP A 99 15.01 -6.38 -29.08
CA ASP A 99 16.44 -6.65 -29.27
C ASP A 99 16.66 -7.96 -30.07
N GLY A 100 15.59 -8.52 -30.65
CA GLY A 100 15.62 -9.68 -31.52
C GLY A 100 16.47 -9.47 -32.79
N LYS A 101 16.87 -10.57 -33.43
CA LYS A 101 17.64 -10.53 -34.69
C LYS A 101 16.76 -10.33 -35.92
N ASP A 102 15.47 -10.64 -35.79
CA ASP A 102 14.48 -10.51 -36.84
C ASP A 102 13.82 -9.13 -36.82
N ASP A 103 13.10 -8.79 -37.88
CA ASP A 103 12.29 -7.58 -37.92
C ASP A 103 11.28 -7.56 -36.76
N VAL A 104 11.11 -6.39 -36.14
CA VAL A 104 10.22 -6.21 -35.00
C VAL A 104 8.77 -6.44 -35.45
N ASP A 105 8.12 -7.45 -34.87
CA ASP A 105 6.69 -7.69 -35.05
C ASP A 105 5.90 -6.62 -34.27
N PHE A 106 5.48 -5.57 -34.99
CA PHE A 106 4.78 -4.42 -34.43
C PHE A 106 3.37 -4.75 -33.93
N ASP A 107 2.69 -5.74 -34.53
CA ASP A 107 1.37 -6.17 -34.07
C ASP A 107 1.48 -6.85 -32.70
N ARG A 108 2.49 -7.73 -32.56
CA ARG A 108 2.81 -8.38 -31.29
C ARG A 108 3.32 -7.40 -30.25
N LEU A 109 4.11 -6.41 -30.64
CA LEU A 109 4.58 -5.34 -29.76
C LEU A 109 3.40 -4.52 -29.23
N GLY A 110 2.48 -4.13 -30.11
CA GLY A 110 1.25 -3.43 -29.74
C GLY A 110 0.38 -4.25 -28.78
N PHE A 111 0.25 -5.55 -29.03
CA PHE A 111 -0.44 -6.47 -28.13
C PHE A 111 0.19 -6.50 -26.73
N TYR A 112 1.52 -6.59 -26.63
CA TYR A 112 2.21 -6.58 -25.33
C TYR A 112 2.05 -5.25 -24.58
N ILE A 113 2.13 -4.11 -25.27
CA ILE A 113 1.84 -2.80 -24.65
C ILE A 113 0.39 -2.76 -24.14
N GLY A 114 -0.55 -3.29 -24.91
CA GLY A 114 -1.95 -3.44 -24.49
C GLY A 114 -2.10 -4.27 -23.21
N LEU A 115 -1.35 -5.37 -23.09
CA LEU A 115 -1.32 -6.18 -21.87
C LEU A 115 -0.73 -5.43 -20.67
N LEU A 116 0.32 -4.62 -20.84
CA LEU A 116 0.86 -3.78 -19.76
C LEU A 116 -0.21 -2.82 -19.22
N LEU A 117 -0.90 -2.12 -20.13
CA LEU A 117 -1.99 -1.21 -19.79
C LEU A 117 -3.14 -1.93 -19.08
N LYS A 118 -3.52 -3.13 -19.57
CA LYS A 118 -4.58 -3.94 -18.96
C LYS A 118 -4.18 -4.45 -17.57
N PHE A 119 -2.96 -4.92 -17.39
CA PHE A 119 -2.45 -5.40 -16.11
C PHE A 119 -2.45 -4.29 -15.06
N ASP A 120 -1.94 -3.11 -15.42
CA ASP A 120 -1.91 -1.96 -14.52
C ASP A 120 -3.32 -1.46 -14.16
N TRP A 121 -4.28 -1.53 -15.09
CA TRP A 121 -5.70 -1.26 -14.80
C TRP A 121 -6.30 -2.24 -13.79
N GLU A 122 -6.08 -3.54 -13.97
CA GLU A 122 -6.57 -4.57 -13.03
C GLU A 122 -5.95 -4.39 -11.64
N ARG A 123 -4.66 -4.06 -11.58
CA ARG A 123 -3.97 -3.70 -10.34
C ARG A 123 -4.61 -2.48 -9.69
N SER A 124 -4.85 -1.40 -10.43
CA SER A 124 -5.47 -0.18 -9.90
C SER A 124 -6.86 -0.45 -9.32
N LYS A 125 -7.68 -1.29 -9.96
CA LYS A 125 -8.96 -1.75 -9.39
C LYS A 125 -8.78 -2.52 -8.09
N SER A 126 -7.73 -3.34 -7.98
CA SER A 126 -7.44 -4.09 -6.75
C SER A 126 -6.97 -3.18 -5.60
N GLU A 127 -6.27 -2.09 -5.90
CA GLU A 127 -5.78 -1.12 -4.91
C GLU A 127 -6.91 -0.28 -4.31
N VAL A 128 -7.93 0.08 -5.11
CA VAL A 128 -9.12 0.80 -4.63
C VAL A 128 -10.16 -0.10 -3.96
N ARG A 129 -10.03 -1.44 -4.09
CA ARG A 129 -10.93 -2.39 -3.44
C ARG A 129 -10.66 -2.39 -1.93
N PHE A 130 -11.37 -1.53 -1.22
CA PHE A 130 -11.28 -1.34 0.22
C PHE A 130 -11.43 -2.68 0.96
N LYS A 131 -10.41 -3.06 1.74
CA LYS A 131 -10.44 -4.21 2.66
C LYS A 131 -10.41 -3.69 4.11
N PRO A 132 -11.57 -3.34 4.71
CA PRO A 132 -11.64 -2.73 6.05
C PRO A 132 -11.10 -3.62 7.16
N THR A 133 -11.03 -4.93 6.91
CA THR A 133 -10.84 -5.96 7.93
C THR A 133 -9.56 -5.78 8.75
N LYS A 134 -8.45 -5.34 8.15
CA LYS A 134 -7.19 -5.14 8.90
C LYS A 134 -7.22 -3.93 9.84
N GLY A 135 -7.89 -2.85 9.43
CA GLY A 135 -8.02 -1.64 10.24
C GLY A 135 -8.99 -1.84 11.40
N VAL A 136 -10.14 -2.45 11.11
CA VAL A 136 -11.17 -2.79 12.10
C VAL A 136 -10.60 -3.75 13.14
N ASN A 137 -9.89 -4.81 12.73
CA ASN A 137 -9.31 -5.78 13.66
C ASN A 137 -8.27 -5.13 14.60
N ARG A 138 -7.50 -4.16 14.10
CA ARG A 138 -6.53 -3.43 14.92
C ARG A 138 -7.21 -2.55 15.97
N VAL A 139 -8.28 -1.84 15.60
CA VAL A 139 -9.06 -1.02 16.53
C VAL A 139 -9.76 -1.89 17.57
N MET A 140 -10.37 -3.01 17.17
CA MET A 140 -10.99 -3.96 18.08
C MET A 140 -9.98 -4.50 19.11
N ASN A 141 -8.77 -4.86 18.68
CA ASN A 141 -7.73 -5.35 19.59
C ASN A 141 -7.27 -4.27 20.59
N PHE A 142 -7.15 -3.01 20.18
CA PHE A 142 -6.84 -1.91 21.10
C PHE A 142 -7.94 -1.71 22.15
N LEU A 143 -9.21 -1.74 21.75
CA LEU A 143 -10.34 -1.61 22.68
C LEU A 143 -10.38 -2.77 23.69
N LEU A 144 -10.15 -4.00 23.24
CA LEU A 144 -10.06 -5.18 24.10
C LEU A 144 -8.90 -5.07 25.11
N PHE A 145 -7.74 -4.57 24.67
CA PHE A 145 -6.60 -4.33 25.55
C PHE A 145 -6.94 -3.34 26.68
N PHE A 146 -7.48 -2.16 26.35
CA PHE A 146 -7.87 -1.18 27.37
C PHE A 146 -9.01 -1.68 28.28
N SER A 147 -9.97 -2.43 27.73
CA SER A 147 -11.03 -3.07 28.52
C SER A 147 -10.46 -4.06 29.53
N SER A 148 -9.45 -4.85 29.14
CA SER A 148 -8.78 -5.79 30.05
C SER A 148 -8.05 -5.08 31.20
N LEU A 149 -7.32 -4.00 30.92
CA LEU A 149 -6.68 -3.17 31.96
C LEU A 149 -7.71 -2.56 32.94
N TYR A 150 -8.85 -2.11 32.42
CA TYR A 150 -9.94 -1.57 33.25
C TYR A 150 -10.56 -2.66 34.13
N CYS A 151 -10.76 -3.87 33.61
CA CYS A 151 -11.23 -5.01 34.40
C CYS A 151 -10.26 -5.38 35.51
N ILE A 152 -8.94 -5.40 35.23
CA ILE A 152 -7.90 -5.65 36.24
C ILE A 152 -7.90 -4.57 37.33
N TYR A 153 -8.08 -3.30 36.95
CA TYR A 153 -8.18 -2.20 37.90
C TYR A 153 -9.42 -2.34 38.80
N LEU A 154 -10.59 -2.62 38.22
CA LEU A 154 -11.83 -2.86 38.99
C LEU A 154 -11.70 -4.07 39.90
N SER A 155 -11.14 -5.19 39.40
CA SER A 155 -10.95 -6.39 40.21
C SER A 155 -9.98 -6.14 41.35
N SER A 156 -8.89 -5.40 41.13
CA SER A 156 -7.91 -5.07 42.17
C SER A 156 -8.51 -4.17 43.26
N ASN A 157 -9.29 -3.16 42.88
CA ASN A 157 -10.00 -2.30 43.84
C ASN A 157 -11.10 -3.06 44.60
N PHE A 158 -11.82 -3.96 43.93
CA PHE A 158 -12.82 -4.83 44.57
C PHE A 158 -12.16 -5.84 45.51
N LEU A 159 -11.00 -6.40 45.15
CA LEU A 159 -10.23 -7.33 45.99
C LEU A 159 -9.64 -6.67 47.23
N SER A 160 -9.24 -5.39 47.13
CA SER A 160 -8.85 -4.58 48.27
C SER A 160 -9.97 -4.48 49.33
N HIS A 161 -11.20 -4.83 48.96
CA HIS A 161 -12.39 -4.73 49.80
C HIS A 161 -12.97 -6.09 50.28
N LYS A 162 -12.45 -7.24 49.81
CA LYS A 162 -12.89 -8.58 50.28
C LYS A 162 -11.83 -9.65 50.07
N THR A 163 -11.54 -10.43 51.12
CA THR A 163 -10.63 -11.57 51.09
C THR A 163 -11.18 -12.77 50.32
N ASN A 164 -10.28 -13.37 49.53
CA ASN A 164 -10.18 -14.77 49.07
C ASN A 164 -10.96 -15.31 47.85
N PHE A 165 -10.14 -15.88 46.94
CA PHE A 165 -10.29 -17.15 46.17
C PHE A 165 -10.62 -17.21 44.65
N PRO A 166 -11.18 -16.21 43.93
CA PRO A 166 -11.52 -16.40 42.50
C PRO A 166 -10.40 -16.05 41.50
N ASN A 167 -9.26 -15.52 41.96
CA ASN A 167 -8.33 -14.78 41.10
C ASN A 167 -7.42 -15.64 40.21
N GLU A 168 -7.21 -16.90 40.52
CA GLU A 168 -6.34 -17.76 39.70
C GLU A 168 -7.04 -18.18 38.39
N MET A 169 -8.37 -18.33 38.38
CA MET A 169 -9.11 -18.69 37.15
C MET A 169 -9.21 -17.53 36.15
N ASN A 170 -9.35 -16.29 36.61
CA ASN A 170 -9.49 -15.13 35.71
C ASN A 170 -8.17 -14.71 35.03
N PHE A 171 -7.03 -14.95 35.69
CA PHE A 171 -5.71 -14.70 35.08
C PHE A 171 -5.40 -15.72 33.98
N ILE A 172 -5.76 -16.99 34.16
CA ILE A 172 -5.55 -18.04 33.15
C ILE A 172 -6.46 -17.81 31.93
N MET A 173 -7.71 -17.38 32.13
CA MET A 173 -8.63 -17.11 31.01
C MET A 173 -8.25 -15.87 30.18
N SER A 174 -7.60 -14.86 30.77
CA SER A 174 -7.18 -13.67 30.02
C SER A 174 -5.95 -13.92 29.15
N VAL A 175 -5.08 -14.86 29.52
CA VAL A 175 -3.91 -15.24 28.71
C VAL A 175 -4.29 -16.13 27.51
N VAL A 176 -5.28 -17.02 27.67
CA VAL A 176 -5.73 -17.94 26.60
C VAL A 176 -6.48 -17.24 25.47
N VAL A 177 -7.12 -16.09 25.73
CA VAL A 177 -7.86 -15.32 24.72
C VAL A 177 -6.94 -14.44 23.84
N PHE A 178 -5.67 -14.28 24.22
CA PHE A 178 -4.71 -13.44 23.51
C PHE A 178 -3.70 -14.21 22.62
N PHE A 179 -3.83 -15.54 22.51
CA PHE A 179 -3.16 -16.37 21.49
C PHE A 179 -4.15 -16.79 20.40
#